data_AF-A0A9X3T2U1-F1
#
_entry.id   AF-A0A9X3T2U1-F1
#
_cell.length_a   1.000
_cell.length_b   1.000
_cell.length_c   1.000
_cell.angle_alpha   90.00
_cell.angle_beta   90.00
_cell.angle_gamma   90.00
#
_symmetry.space_group_name_H-M   'P 1'
#
loop_
_entity.id
_entity.type
_entity.pdbx_description
1 polymer ?
#
loop_
_entity_poly.entity_id
_entity_poly.type
_entity_poly.pdbx_seq_one_letter_code
_entity_poly.pdbx_strand_id
1 'polypeptide(L)'
;MAKLRKRELLEKVFSAVEECGWQVIQLSPGGSHPFRLRLFQDNETYTVRIYIWNLTHGGGTLRPADEYRIQITGVSRFDPEPGGKTLILGWWDEAGVFAGFDFRRHSRSLGFSPSMQIREQFLREAYEKVFSPCPKANREIAIAFRPDFFAEYVRSLES
;
A
#
# COMPACT_ATOMS: atom_id res chain seq x y z
N MET A 1 -2.76 17.92 5.26
CA MET A 1 -3.29 17.15 6.41
C MET A 1 -2.14 16.57 7.23
N ALA A 2 -2.40 16.18 8.48
CA ALA A 2 -1.37 15.63 9.37
C ALA A 2 -0.95 14.22 8.91
N LYS A 3 0.33 13.89 9.06
CA LYS A 3 0.87 12.58 8.69
C LYS A 3 0.33 11.52 9.67
N LEU A 4 -0.38 10.51 9.17
CA LEU A 4 -0.93 9.43 9.98
C LEU A 4 0.19 8.59 10.61
N ARG A 5 0.01 8.19 11.86
CA ARG A 5 0.87 7.23 12.55
C ARG A 5 0.61 5.82 12.03
N LYS A 6 1.49 4.90 12.37
CA LYS A 6 1.40 3.49 11.93
C LYS A 6 0.09 2.82 12.36
N ARG A 7 -0.39 3.09 13.58
CA ARG A 7 -1.67 2.56 14.07
C ARG A 7 -2.85 3.07 13.24
N GLU A 8 -2.88 4.36 12.92
CA GLU A 8 -3.93 4.96 12.09
C GLU A 8 -3.91 4.39 10.66
N LEU A 9 -2.71 4.16 10.09
CA LEU A 9 -2.58 3.47 8.80
C LEU A 9 -3.07 2.02 8.85
N LEU A 10 -2.84 1.31 9.96
CA LEU A 10 -3.37 -0.04 10.16
C LEU A 10 -4.90 -0.03 10.26
N GLU A 11 -5.48 0.95 10.96
CA GLU A 11 -6.94 1.13 11.04
C GLU A 11 -7.56 1.37 9.66
N LYS A 12 -6.88 2.10 8.75
CA LYS A 12 -7.33 2.24 7.35
C LYS A 12 -7.34 0.91 6.62
N VAL A 13 -6.37 0.04 6.86
CA VAL A 13 -6.35 -1.30 6.26
C VAL A 13 -7.48 -2.16 6.82
N PHE A 14 -7.72 -2.16 8.13
CA PHE A 14 -8.84 -2.92 8.71
C PHE A 14 -10.18 -2.47 8.16
N SER A 15 -10.42 -1.16 8.15
CA SER A 15 -11.66 -0.60 7.60
C SER A 15 -11.84 -1.01 6.13
N ALA A 16 -10.80 -0.93 5.31
CA ALA A 16 -10.84 -1.33 3.90
C ALA A 16 -11.19 -2.82 3.71
N VAL A 17 -10.61 -3.69 4.54
CA VAL A 17 -10.90 -5.13 4.49
C VAL A 17 -12.34 -5.42 4.92
N GLU A 18 -12.81 -4.78 5.99
CA GLU A 18 -14.19 -4.92 6.48
C GLU A 18 -15.22 -4.35 5.49
N GLU A 19 -14.91 -3.23 4.83
CA GLU A 19 -15.73 -2.63 3.76
C GLU A 19 -15.87 -3.58 2.55
N CYS A 20 -14.88 -4.44 2.29
CA CYS A 20 -14.97 -5.49 1.28
C CYS A 20 -15.83 -6.69 1.72
N GLY A 21 -16.34 -6.69 2.97
CA GLY A 21 -17.06 -7.82 3.57
C GLY A 21 -16.14 -8.96 4.03
N TRP A 22 -14.85 -8.69 4.21
CA TRP A 22 -13.86 -9.66 4.69
C TRP A 22 -13.61 -9.49 6.18
N GLN A 23 -13.22 -10.56 6.84
CA GLN A 23 -12.75 -10.54 8.22
C GLN A 23 -11.23 -10.42 8.24
N VAL A 24 -10.69 -9.72 9.25
CA VAL A 24 -9.25 -9.49 9.40
C VAL A 24 -8.79 -9.82 10.82
N ILE A 25 -7.69 -10.57 10.92
CA ILE A 25 -7.01 -10.84 12.20
C ILE A 25 -5.56 -10.39 12.08
N GLN A 26 -5.07 -9.67 13.08
CA GLN A 26 -3.66 -9.34 13.20
C GLN A 26 -2.87 -10.52 13.76
N LEU A 27 -1.83 -10.93 13.04
CA LEU A 27 -0.93 -12.03 13.43
C LEU A 27 0.33 -11.52 14.14
N SER A 28 0.77 -10.29 13.87
CA SER A 28 1.96 -9.73 14.52
C SER A 28 1.63 -9.16 15.91
N PRO A 29 2.37 -9.52 16.97
CA PRO A 29 2.17 -8.94 18.29
C PRO A 29 2.51 -7.44 18.31
N GLY A 30 1.72 -6.67 19.06
CA GLY A 30 2.04 -5.28 19.43
C GLY A 30 1.92 -4.22 18.32
N GLY A 31 1.27 -4.51 17.17
CA GLY A 31 1.10 -3.50 16.12
C GLY A 31 2.43 -3.02 15.51
N SER A 32 3.44 -3.89 15.53
CA SER A 32 4.73 -3.60 14.93
C SER A 32 4.63 -3.66 13.39
N HIS A 33 5.25 -2.68 12.73
CA HIS A 33 5.34 -2.58 11.28
C HIS A 33 6.60 -3.32 10.79
N PRO A 34 6.53 -4.15 9.73
CA PRO A 34 5.38 -4.46 8.87
C PRO A 34 4.29 -5.27 9.58
N PHE A 35 3.04 -5.00 9.20
CA PHE A 35 1.89 -5.70 9.78
C PHE A 35 1.72 -7.06 9.12
N ARG A 36 1.50 -8.11 9.92
CA ARG A 36 1.12 -9.42 9.37
C ARG A 36 -0.34 -9.65 9.71
N LEU A 37 -1.16 -9.84 8.69
CA LEU A 37 -2.61 -10.00 8.81
C LEU A 37 -3.05 -11.30 8.14
N ARG A 38 -4.17 -11.84 8.62
CA ARG A 38 -4.94 -12.85 7.90
C ARG A 38 -6.28 -12.26 7.52
N LEU A 39 -6.55 -12.21 6.21
CA LEU A 39 -7.85 -11.86 5.67
C LEU A 39 -8.58 -13.14 5.30
N PHE A 40 -9.87 -13.21 5.57
CA PHE A 40 -10.69 -14.35 5.19
C PHE A 40 -12.14 -13.95 4.93
N GLN A 41 -12.75 -14.60 3.95
CA GLN A 41 -14.15 -14.49 3.60
C GLN A 41 -14.58 -15.87 3.10
N ASP A 42 -15.61 -16.45 3.73
CA ASP A 42 -16.10 -17.80 3.43
C ASP A 42 -14.96 -18.84 3.39
N ASN A 43 -14.65 -19.38 2.20
CA ASN A 43 -13.61 -20.39 1.98
C ASN A 43 -12.28 -19.80 1.47
N GLU A 44 -12.19 -18.49 1.27
CA GLU A 44 -10.97 -17.80 0.85
C GLU A 44 -10.19 -17.29 2.05
N THR A 45 -8.86 -17.49 2.05
CA THR A 45 -7.98 -16.98 3.09
C THR A 45 -6.66 -16.53 2.50
N TYR A 46 -6.24 -15.32 2.86
CA TYR A 46 -4.95 -14.76 2.50
C TYR A 46 -4.18 -14.36 3.75
N THR A 47 -2.95 -14.85 3.86
CA THR A 47 -1.98 -14.30 4.83
C THR A 47 -1.18 -13.22 4.11
N VAL A 48 -1.15 -12.01 4.66
CA VAL A 48 -0.47 -10.87 4.05
C VAL A 48 0.52 -10.23 5.01
N ARG A 49 1.62 -9.75 4.45
CA ARG A 49 2.55 -8.83 5.12
C ARG A 49 2.47 -7.47 4.47
N ILE A 50 2.15 -6.45 5.26
CA ILE A 50 1.85 -5.11 4.77
C ILE A 50 2.89 -4.11 5.25
N TYR A 51 3.58 -3.53 4.29
CA TYR A 51 4.43 -2.38 4.45
C TYR A 51 3.68 -1.12 4.01
N ILE A 52 3.20 -0.28 4.94
CA ILE A 52 2.43 0.92 4.60
C ILE A 52 3.05 2.23 5.12
N TRP A 53 3.00 3.29 4.31
CA TRP A 53 3.36 4.66 4.70
C TRP A 53 2.34 5.68 4.18
N ASN A 54 2.46 6.93 4.62
CA ASN A 54 1.70 8.03 4.03
C ASN A 54 2.28 8.39 2.67
N LEU A 55 1.42 8.63 1.69
CA LEU A 55 1.75 9.36 0.48
C LEU A 55 1.80 10.84 0.80
N THR A 56 2.98 11.42 0.63
CA THR A 56 3.20 12.85 0.83
C THR A 56 3.63 13.49 -0.47
N HIS A 57 3.18 14.71 -0.71
CA HIS A 57 3.68 15.51 -1.81
C HIS A 57 5.17 15.79 -1.61
N GLY A 58 5.98 15.58 -2.66
CA GLY A 58 7.43 15.73 -2.59
C GLY A 58 7.86 17.20 -2.61
N GLY A 59 7.83 17.87 -1.46
CA GLY A 59 8.10 19.32 -1.34
C GLY A 59 9.38 19.82 -2.01
N GLY A 60 9.24 20.93 -2.75
CA GLY A 60 10.29 21.74 -3.36
C GLY A 60 9.83 22.35 -4.70
N THR A 61 10.14 23.63 -4.96
CA THR A 61 9.80 24.35 -6.22
C THR A 61 10.39 23.73 -7.49
N LEU A 62 11.30 22.76 -7.36
CA LEU A 62 11.97 22.04 -8.45
C LEU A 62 11.32 20.71 -8.83
N ARG A 63 10.23 20.31 -8.18
CA ARG A 63 9.58 19.00 -8.38
C ARG A 63 8.20 19.16 -9.03
N PRO A 64 7.76 18.17 -9.84
CA PRO A 64 6.43 18.20 -10.43
C PRO A 64 5.36 18.30 -9.34
N ALA A 65 4.46 19.27 -9.48
CA ALA A 65 3.37 19.51 -8.54
C ALA A 65 2.37 18.34 -8.47
N ASP A 66 2.45 17.39 -9.39
CA ASP A 66 1.59 16.22 -9.51
C ASP A 66 2.24 14.91 -9.00
N GLU A 67 3.36 14.95 -8.26
CA GLU A 67 4.03 13.74 -7.78
C GLU A 67 3.90 13.52 -6.25
N TYR A 68 3.36 12.35 -5.88
CA TYR A 68 3.30 11.86 -4.51
C TYR A 68 4.30 10.72 -4.30
N ARG A 69 4.79 10.58 -3.07
CA ARG A 69 5.73 9.51 -2.71
C ARG A 69 5.50 8.94 -1.33
N ILE A 70 5.80 7.65 -1.19
CA ILE A 70 6.09 7.05 0.11
C ILE A 70 7.59 7.17 0.40
N GLN A 71 7.93 7.57 1.61
CA GLN A 71 9.30 7.54 2.11
C GLN A 71 9.47 6.31 2.98
N ILE A 72 10.35 5.40 2.57
CA ILE A 72 10.55 4.13 3.27
C ILE A 72 11.43 4.38 4.48
N THR A 73 10.84 4.24 5.67
CA THR A 73 11.50 4.42 6.97
C THR A 73 11.14 3.29 7.91
N GLY A 74 12.06 2.94 8.81
CA GLY A 74 11.85 1.91 9.84
C GLY A 74 12.08 0.47 9.37
N VAL A 75 12.49 0.27 8.12
CA VAL A 75 12.84 -1.04 7.54
C VAL A 75 14.06 -0.90 6.63
N SER A 76 14.93 -1.91 6.60
CA SER A 76 16.14 -1.95 5.76
C SER A 76 15.97 -2.81 4.50
N ARG A 77 14.93 -3.64 4.47
CA ARG A 77 14.53 -4.46 3.33
C ARG A 77 13.06 -4.84 3.43
N PHE A 78 12.49 -5.29 2.32
CA PHE A 78 11.19 -5.94 2.29
C PHE A 78 11.39 -7.45 2.36
N ASP A 79 10.81 -8.09 3.38
CA ASP A 79 10.84 -9.55 3.52
C ASP A 79 9.56 -10.14 2.88
N PRO A 80 9.67 -11.24 2.12
CA PRO A 80 8.51 -11.93 1.60
C PRO A 80 7.70 -12.58 2.73
N GLU A 81 6.38 -12.67 2.56
CA GLU A 81 5.52 -13.43 3.46
C GLU A 81 5.51 -14.91 3.06
N PRO A 82 5.97 -15.83 3.93
CA PRO A 82 6.00 -17.25 3.57
C PRO A 82 4.59 -17.80 3.35
N GLY A 83 4.34 -18.36 2.16
CA GLY A 83 3.02 -18.91 1.80
C GLY A 83 1.90 -17.85 1.75
N GLY A 84 2.26 -16.57 1.63
CA GLY A 84 1.32 -15.45 1.62
C GLY A 84 1.75 -14.38 0.62
N LYS A 85 1.20 -13.18 0.77
CA LYS A 85 1.47 -12.04 -0.13
C LYS A 85 2.15 -10.91 0.61
N THR A 86 3.09 -10.24 -0.06
CA THR A 86 3.74 -9.03 0.48
C THR A 86 3.24 -7.80 -0.25
N LEU A 87 2.67 -6.87 0.52
CA LEU A 87 2.09 -5.63 0.02
C LEU A 87 2.96 -4.46 0.42
N ILE A 88 3.28 -3.59 -0.54
CA ILE A 88 3.90 -2.29 -0.29
C ILE A 88 2.86 -1.24 -0.65
N LEU A 89 2.41 -0.47 0.34
CA LEU A 89 1.29 0.45 0.23
C LEU A 89 1.67 1.88 0.60
N GLY A 90 1.04 2.82 -0.08
CA GLY A 90 0.93 4.21 0.31
C GLY A 90 -0.52 4.60 0.57
N TRP A 91 -0.79 5.38 1.61
CA TRP A 91 -2.11 5.97 1.86
C TRP A 91 -2.12 7.44 1.46
N TRP A 92 -3.02 7.82 0.55
CA TRP A 92 -3.25 9.23 0.20
C TRP A 92 -4.49 9.75 0.90
N ASP A 93 -4.26 10.62 1.89
CA ASP A 93 -5.30 11.08 2.81
C ASP A 93 -6.32 12.03 2.18
N GLU A 94 -5.93 12.75 1.12
CA GLU A 94 -6.80 13.76 0.47
C GLU A 94 -8.04 13.16 -0.18
N ALA A 95 -7.91 11.99 -0.81
CA ALA A 95 -9.04 11.29 -1.44
C ALA A 95 -9.36 9.94 -0.78
N GLY A 96 -8.61 9.56 0.25
CA GLY A 96 -8.80 8.31 0.97
C GLY A 96 -8.56 7.07 0.11
N VAL A 97 -7.43 7.02 -0.61
CA VAL A 97 -7.09 5.90 -1.50
C VAL A 97 -5.72 5.30 -1.15
N PHE A 98 -5.53 4.04 -1.51
CA PHE A 98 -4.25 3.35 -1.45
C PHE A 98 -3.50 3.45 -2.77
N ALA A 99 -2.17 3.34 -2.70
CA ALA A 99 -1.30 3.03 -3.83
C ALA A 99 -0.48 1.78 -3.50
N GLY A 100 -0.64 0.74 -4.30
CA GLY A 100 0.14 -0.50 -4.26
C GLY A 100 1.34 -0.46 -5.19
N PHE A 101 2.46 -1.01 -4.72
CA PHE A 101 3.70 -1.16 -5.48
C PHE A 101 4.11 -2.63 -5.56
N ASP A 102 4.64 -3.06 -6.71
CA ASP A 102 5.02 -4.46 -6.95
C ASP A 102 6.25 -4.85 -6.12
N PHE A 103 6.04 -5.62 -5.05
CA PHE A 103 7.10 -6.13 -4.17
C PHE A 103 8.22 -6.86 -4.92
N ARG A 104 7.91 -7.59 -6.01
CA ARG A 104 8.90 -8.39 -6.75
C ARG A 104 9.96 -7.54 -7.43
N ARG A 105 9.63 -6.27 -7.72
CA ARG A 105 10.58 -5.28 -8.26
C ARG A 105 11.46 -4.64 -7.18
N HIS A 106 11.13 -4.85 -5.90
CA HIS A 106 11.76 -4.21 -4.74
C HIS A 106 12.41 -5.20 -3.75
N SER A 107 12.77 -6.39 -4.21
CA SER A 107 13.36 -7.47 -3.38
C SER A 107 14.84 -7.27 -2.99
N ARG A 108 15.49 -6.22 -3.51
CA ARG A 108 16.89 -5.89 -3.20
C ARG A 108 17.00 -5.04 -1.93
N SER A 109 18.19 -5.00 -1.34
CA SER A 109 18.49 -4.10 -0.22
C SER A 109 18.09 -2.67 -0.54
N LEU A 110 17.38 -2.04 0.41
CA LEU A 110 16.98 -0.66 0.29
C LEU A 110 18.22 0.24 0.44
N GLY A 111 18.37 1.20 -0.47
CA GLY A 111 19.41 2.24 -0.34
C GLY A 111 19.18 3.14 0.87
N PHE A 112 20.04 4.13 1.08
CA PHE A 112 20.01 5.00 2.27
C PHE A 112 18.71 5.78 2.49
N SER A 113 17.90 6.01 1.45
CA SER A 113 16.65 6.78 1.54
C SER A 113 15.71 6.47 0.36
N PRO A 114 15.16 5.25 0.29
CA PRO A 114 14.38 4.83 -0.86
C PRO A 114 12.97 5.39 -0.78
N SER A 115 12.46 5.81 -1.93
CA SER A 115 11.10 6.31 -2.06
C SER A 115 10.43 5.66 -3.27
N MET A 116 9.11 5.53 -3.23
CA MET A 116 8.33 5.07 -4.37
C MET A 116 7.31 6.15 -4.73
N GLN A 117 7.25 6.47 -6.01
CA GLN A 117 6.47 7.59 -6.55
C GLN A 117 5.23 7.11 -7.30
N ILE A 118 4.20 7.95 -7.28
CA ILE A 118 2.97 7.81 -8.05
C ILE A 118 2.46 9.21 -8.42
N ARG A 119 1.92 9.38 -9.63
CA ARG A 119 1.35 10.66 -10.05
C ARG A 119 -0.05 10.84 -9.48
N GLU A 120 -0.36 12.06 -9.09
CA GLU A 120 -1.64 12.49 -8.51
C GLU A 120 -2.83 12.12 -9.39
N GLN A 121 -2.69 12.28 -10.71
CA GLN A 121 -3.76 11.94 -11.66
C GLN A 121 -4.30 10.53 -11.46
N PHE A 122 -3.45 9.54 -11.18
CA PHE A 122 -3.89 8.16 -11.01
C PHE A 122 -4.55 7.93 -9.64
N LEU A 123 -4.12 8.67 -8.61
CA LEU A 123 -4.78 8.64 -7.31
C LEU A 123 -6.20 9.22 -7.40
N ARG A 124 -6.37 10.31 -8.14
CA ARG A 124 -7.69 10.92 -8.42
C ARG A 124 -8.56 10.00 -9.28
N GLU A 125 -8.00 9.43 -10.34
CA GLU A 125 -8.71 8.47 -11.18
C GLU A 125 -9.19 7.25 -10.38
N ALA A 126 -8.38 6.72 -9.45
CA ALA A 126 -8.79 5.60 -8.60
C ALA A 126 -9.95 5.97 -7.67
N TYR A 127 -9.97 7.20 -7.14
CA TYR A 127 -11.11 7.69 -6.37
C TYR A 127 -12.41 7.68 -7.19
N GLU A 128 -12.34 8.09 -8.46
CA GLU A 128 -13.49 8.12 -9.36
C GLU A 128 -13.89 6.73 -9.90
N LYS A 129 -12.91 5.87 -10.22
CA LYS A 129 -13.08 4.62 -10.97
C LYS A 129 -12.81 3.35 -10.17
N VAL A 130 -12.73 3.44 -8.85
CA VAL A 130 -12.38 2.35 -7.91
C VAL A 130 -10.90 1.97 -7.94
N PHE A 131 -10.26 1.87 -9.11
CA PHE A 131 -8.82 1.67 -9.24
C PHE A 131 -8.25 2.32 -10.50
N SER A 132 -6.94 2.57 -10.51
CA SER A 132 -6.20 3.09 -11.66
C SER A 132 -4.79 2.49 -11.73
N PRO A 133 -4.44 1.75 -12.80
CA PRO A 133 -3.09 1.29 -13.05
C PRO A 133 -2.15 2.44 -13.46
N CYS A 134 -0.97 2.48 -12.86
CA CYS A 134 0.03 3.53 -13.05
C CYS A 134 1.30 2.92 -13.68
N PRO A 135 1.41 2.91 -15.02
CA PRO A 135 2.60 2.41 -15.68
C PRO A 135 3.79 3.31 -15.37
N LYS A 136 4.90 2.71 -14.93
CA LYS A 136 6.18 3.39 -14.71
C LYS A 136 7.18 3.06 -15.81
N ALA A 137 8.16 3.94 -16.00
CA ALA A 137 9.20 3.79 -17.03
C ALA A 137 10.03 2.51 -16.90
N ASN A 138 10.17 1.97 -15.68
CA ASN A 138 10.91 0.73 -15.36
C ASN A 138 10.08 -0.55 -15.57
N ARG A 139 8.94 -0.49 -16.28
CA ARG A 139 7.97 -1.58 -16.45
C ARG A 139 7.34 -2.08 -15.15
N GLU A 140 7.47 -1.34 -14.06
CA GLU A 140 6.66 -1.52 -12.86
C GLU A 140 5.27 -0.93 -13.12
N ILE A 141 4.24 -1.57 -12.60
CA ILE A 141 2.89 -1.02 -12.58
C ILE A 141 2.56 -0.82 -11.10
N ALA A 142 2.45 0.45 -10.68
CA ALA A 142 1.82 0.76 -9.41
C ALA A 142 0.29 0.77 -9.62
N ILE A 143 -0.49 0.56 -8.58
CA ILE A 143 -1.96 0.54 -8.68
C ILE A 143 -2.51 1.46 -7.60
N ALA A 144 -3.20 2.52 -8.00
CA ALA A 144 -4.03 3.29 -7.07
C ALA A 144 -5.39 2.62 -6.93
N PHE A 145 -5.95 2.52 -5.73
CA PHE A 145 -7.25 1.89 -5.52
C PHE A 145 -7.95 2.39 -4.25
N ARG A 146 -9.29 2.38 -4.27
CA ARG A 146 -10.12 2.71 -3.13
C ARG A 146 -10.16 1.59 -2.07
N PRO A 147 -10.50 1.90 -0.82
CA PRO A 147 -10.65 0.91 0.26
C PRO A 147 -11.56 -0.27 -0.09
N ASP A 148 -12.68 -0.04 -0.77
CA ASP A 148 -13.63 -1.06 -1.22
C ASP A 148 -13.12 -2.00 -2.34
N PHE A 149 -11.90 -1.77 -2.84
CA PHE A 149 -11.21 -2.65 -3.78
C PHE A 149 -10.07 -3.45 -3.11
N PHE A 150 -9.85 -3.30 -1.81
CA PHE A 150 -8.65 -3.83 -1.14
C PHE A 150 -8.56 -5.35 -1.24
N ALA A 151 -9.65 -6.08 -0.99
CA ALA A 151 -9.64 -7.53 -1.07
C ALA A 151 -9.37 -8.04 -2.51
N GLU A 152 -9.94 -7.39 -3.52
CA GLU A 152 -9.69 -7.73 -4.93
C GLU A 152 -8.24 -7.45 -5.33
N TYR A 153 -7.67 -6.33 -4.86
CA TYR A 153 -6.25 -6.06 -5.02
C TYR A 153 -5.40 -7.21 -4.44
N VAL A 154 -5.69 -7.66 -3.20
CA VAL A 154 -4.98 -8.82 -2.60
C VAL A 154 -5.15 -10.08 -3.44
N ARG A 155 -6.36 -10.40 -3.88
CA ARG A 155 -6.68 -11.58 -4.70
C ARG A 155 -5.90 -11.60 -6.02
N SER A 156 -5.79 -10.44 -6.67
CA SER A 156 -5.14 -10.28 -7.99
C SER A 156 -3.61 -10.36 -7.95
N LEU A 157 -2.99 -10.14 -6.79
CA LEU A 157 -1.54 -10.21 -6.67
C LEU A 157 -1.08 -11.66 -6.79
N GLU A 158 0.04 -11.90 -7.49
CA GLU A 158 0.70 -13.20 -7.45
C GLU A 158 1.35 -13.41 -6.06
N SER A 159 1.33 -14.65 -5.57
CA SER A 159 1.98 -15.04 -4.31
C SER A 159 3.48 -15.29 -4.50
#